data_AF-A0A533VY25-F1
#
_entry.id   AF-A0A533VY25-F1
#
_cell.length_a   1.000
_cell.length_b   1.000
_cell.length_c   1.000
_cell.angle_alpha   90.00
_cell.angle_beta   90.00
_cell.angle_gamma   90.00
#
_symmetry.space_group_name_H-M   'P 1'
#
loop_
_entity.id
_entity.type
_entity.pdbx_description
1 polymer ?
#
loop_
_entity_poly.entity_id
_entity_poly.type
_entity_poly.pdbx_seq_one_letter_code
_entity_poly.pdbx_strand_id
1 'polypeptide(L)'
;MKRAESREAADAVFFGHDPLTFLPQADLDLSDSKYLNLLLHALSRIPPGTPPIRSLTKVRLRKRGSLEGLVGLTRFMMADYKVGGAEVDGLGRHIVTFYTGLLSRLSDPSVVAIIAHELAHAWLNEYVRPEESRRREREADILAERWGFGEELAALASETEPVAS
;
A
#
# COMPACT_ATOMS: atom_id res chain seq x y z
N MET A 1 -13.45 28.32 17.78
CA MET A 1 -12.90 27.22 16.96
C MET A 1 -14.08 26.43 16.40
N LYS A 2 -14.39 26.58 15.11
CA LYS A 2 -15.48 25.87 14.45
C LYS A 2 -14.99 24.46 14.08
N ARG A 3 -15.60 23.41 14.65
CA ARG A 3 -15.54 22.06 14.10
C ARG A 3 -16.45 22.05 12.86
N ALA A 4 -15.89 21.75 11.70
CA ALA A 4 -16.68 21.44 10.52
C ALA A 4 -16.97 19.94 10.56
N GLU A 5 -18.25 19.63 10.76
CA GLU A 5 -18.85 18.33 10.48
C GLU A 5 -18.97 18.08 8.97
N SER A 6 -19.38 16.85 8.64
CA SER A 6 -19.87 16.36 7.36
C SER A 6 -18.83 15.71 6.44
N ARG A 7 -18.61 14.42 6.70
CA ARG A 7 -18.40 13.44 5.63
C ARG A 7 -19.57 12.46 5.70
N GLU A 8 -20.53 12.66 4.80
CA GLU A 8 -21.46 11.61 4.41
C GLU A 8 -20.63 10.39 4.02
N ALA A 9 -20.68 9.37 4.86
CA ALA A 9 -20.17 8.06 4.53
C ALA A 9 -21.06 7.53 3.41
N ALA A 10 -20.49 7.42 2.20
CA ALA A 10 -21.03 6.47 1.24
C ALA A 10 -21.08 5.12 1.96
N ASP A 11 -22.27 4.51 2.01
CA ASP A 11 -22.51 3.21 2.63
C ASP A 11 -21.62 2.14 1.99
N ALA A 12 -20.40 2.03 2.51
CA ALA A 12 -19.55 0.87 2.30
C ALA A 12 -20.15 -0.25 3.14
N VAL A 13 -20.83 -1.17 2.47
CA VAL A 13 -21.36 -2.39 3.07
C VAL A 13 -20.16 -3.23 3.54
N PHE A 14 -19.76 -3.07 4.80
CA PHE A 14 -18.69 -3.84 5.44
C PHE A 14 -19.24 -5.14 6.01
N PHE A 15 -19.03 -6.25 5.30
CA PHE A 15 -19.11 -7.58 5.89
C PHE A 15 -17.73 -8.00 6.38
N GLY A 16 -17.51 -7.92 7.69
CA GLY A 16 -16.23 -8.26 8.34
C GLY A 16 -15.40 -7.02 8.70
N HIS A 17 -14.48 -7.22 9.65
CA HIS A 17 -13.63 -6.23 10.34
C HIS A 17 -13.30 -4.94 9.57
N ASP A 18 -13.24 -3.80 10.29
CA ASP A 18 -12.80 -2.52 9.73
C ASP A 18 -11.44 -2.68 9.03
N PRO A 19 -11.37 -2.53 7.69
CA PRO A 19 -10.14 -2.77 6.94
C PRO A 19 -9.01 -1.80 7.29
N LEU A 20 -9.33 -0.67 7.93
CA LEU A 20 -8.32 0.27 8.42
C LEU A 20 -7.54 -0.26 9.61
N THR A 21 -8.01 -1.34 10.26
CA THR A 21 -7.24 -2.03 11.31
C THR A 21 -5.90 -2.58 10.80
N PHE A 22 -5.80 -2.87 9.50
CA PHE A 22 -4.54 -3.28 8.88
C PHE A 22 -3.52 -2.14 8.75
N LEU A 23 -3.98 -0.88 8.68
CA LEU A 23 -3.16 0.33 8.53
C LEU A 23 -3.39 1.33 9.68
N PRO A 24 -3.12 0.95 10.94
CA PRO A 24 -3.61 1.66 12.13
C PRO A 24 -3.06 3.08 12.31
N GLN A 25 -1.96 3.42 11.63
CA GLN A 25 -1.31 4.73 11.73
C GLN A 25 -1.27 5.51 10.40
N ALA A 26 -1.87 4.98 9.34
CA ALA A 26 -1.75 5.58 8.01
C ALA A 26 -2.68 6.78 7.83
N ASP A 27 -2.12 7.95 7.51
CA ASP A 27 -2.87 9.07 6.93
C ASP A 27 -3.19 8.77 5.46
N LEU A 28 -4.48 8.68 5.11
CA LEU A 28 -4.96 8.41 3.76
C LEU A 28 -5.22 9.72 3.00
N ASP A 29 -4.20 10.17 2.27
CA ASP A 29 -4.24 11.35 1.42
C ASP A 29 -4.62 10.97 -0.03
N LEU A 30 -5.82 10.38 -0.15
CA LEU A 30 -6.42 9.92 -1.41
C LEU A 30 -7.60 10.84 -1.75
N SER A 31 -7.33 11.94 -2.45
CA SER A 31 -8.36 12.93 -2.81
C SER A 31 -9.39 12.44 -3.82
N ASP A 32 -9.11 11.34 -4.53
CA ASP A 32 -9.96 10.75 -5.56
C ASP A 32 -10.63 9.49 -4.99
N SER A 33 -11.97 9.52 -4.95
CA SER A 33 -12.81 8.48 -4.34
C SER A 33 -12.67 7.12 -5.02
N LYS A 34 -12.34 7.08 -6.32
CA LYS A 34 -12.09 5.83 -7.04
C LYS A 34 -10.96 5.05 -6.35
N TYR A 35 -9.80 5.69 -6.19
CA TYR A 35 -8.63 5.02 -5.61
C TYR A 35 -8.78 4.73 -4.12
N LEU A 36 -9.53 5.57 -3.38
CA LEU A 36 -9.89 5.26 -2.01
C LEU A 36 -10.71 3.97 -1.92
N ASN A 37 -11.73 3.83 -2.78
CA ASN A 37 -12.56 2.63 -2.80
C ASN A 37 -11.77 1.38 -3.21
N LEU A 38 -10.87 1.50 -4.21
CA LEU A 38 -9.99 0.38 -4.60
C LEU A 38 -9.01 0.00 -3.48
N LEU A 39 -8.50 0.97 -2.72
CA LEU A 39 -7.68 0.69 -1.53
C LEU A 39 -8.49 -0.03 -0.45
N LEU A 40 -9.68 0.46 -0.11
CA LEU A 40 -10.53 -0.18 0.89
C LEU A 40 -10.94 -1.58 0.46
N HIS A 41 -11.21 -1.78 -0.84
CA HIS A 41 -11.45 -3.10 -1.42
C HIS A 41 -10.25 -4.03 -1.22
N ALA A 42 -9.04 -3.59 -1.55
CA ALA A 42 -7.83 -4.37 -1.32
C ALA A 42 -7.64 -4.70 0.18
N LEU A 43 -7.77 -3.72 1.06
CA LEU A 43 -7.61 -3.92 2.51
C LEU A 43 -8.63 -4.92 3.08
N SER A 44 -9.87 -4.91 2.59
CA SER A 44 -10.92 -5.83 3.03
C SER A 44 -10.65 -7.30 2.69
N ARG A 45 -9.77 -7.56 1.72
CA ARG A 45 -9.41 -8.91 1.25
C ARG A 45 -8.17 -9.47 1.92
N ILE A 46 -7.42 -8.65 2.67
CA ILE A 46 -6.24 -9.13 3.40
C ILE A 46 -6.69 -10.23 4.39
N PRO A 47 -6.04 -11.41 4.41
CA PRO A 47 -6.46 -12.52 5.25
C PRO A 47 -6.57 -12.13 6.72
N PRO A 48 -7.67 -12.50 7.41
CA PRO A 48 -7.79 -12.29 8.85
C PRO A 48 -6.61 -12.91 9.60
N GLY A 49 -6.09 -12.19 10.61
CA GLY A 49 -4.92 -12.62 11.37
C GLY A 49 -3.57 -12.21 10.77
N THR A 50 -3.54 -11.61 9.57
CA THR A 50 -2.34 -10.96 9.07
C THR A 50 -1.96 -9.79 9.99
N PRO A 51 -0.72 -9.72 10.51
CA PRO A 51 -0.29 -8.61 11.37
C PRO A 51 -0.41 -7.26 10.66
N PRO A 52 -0.92 -6.22 11.33
CA PRO A 52 -1.09 -4.90 10.72
C PRO A 52 0.25 -4.21 10.47
N ILE A 53 0.32 -3.33 9.48
CA ILE A 53 1.54 -2.56 9.14
C ILE A 53 1.57 -1.30 10.01
N ARG A 54 2.33 -1.31 11.10
CA ARG A 54 2.37 -0.19 12.06
C ARG A 54 3.27 0.94 11.61
N SER A 55 4.29 0.61 10.81
CA SER A 55 5.24 1.57 10.26
C SER A 55 4.65 2.38 9.08
N LEU A 56 3.53 1.97 8.48
CA LEU A 56 2.88 2.73 7.41
C LEU A 56 2.15 3.93 7.97
N THR A 57 2.71 5.11 7.68
CA THR A 57 2.22 6.39 8.21
C THR A 57 1.49 7.23 7.18
N LYS A 58 1.65 6.96 5.87
CA LYS A 58 1.00 7.73 4.82
C LYS A 58 0.80 6.92 3.55
N VAL A 59 -0.41 7.01 3.01
CA VAL A 59 -0.77 6.56 1.66
C VAL A 59 -1.26 7.76 0.88
N ARG A 60 -0.73 8.03 -0.31
CA ARG A 60 -1.07 9.26 -1.06
C ARG A 60 -1.13 9.07 -2.57
N LEU A 61 -1.91 9.92 -3.24
CA LEU A 61 -1.89 10.07 -4.70
C LEU A 61 -0.93 11.17 -5.14
N ARG A 62 -0.26 10.96 -6.27
CA ARG A 62 0.51 11.98 -6.99
C ARG A 62 0.25 11.88 -8.48
N LYS A 63 0.29 13.00 -9.21
CA LYS A 63 0.01 13.00 -10.66
C LYS A 63 1.08 12.28 -11.49
N ARG A 64 2.36 12.45 -11.16
CA ARG A 64 3.49 11.92 -11.93
C ARG A 64 4.60 11.43 -10.99
N GLY A 65 5.18 10.29 -11.32
CA GLY A 65 6.38 9.75 -10.68
C GLY A 65 7.66 10.31 -11.30
N SER A 66 8.77 10.15 -10.60
CA SER A 66 10.09 10.58 -11.11
C SER A 66 10.69 9.63 -12.16
N LEU A 67 10.11 8.44 -12.33
CA LEU A 67 10.57 7.39 -13.24
C LEU A 67 9.47 7.05 -14.25
N GLU A 68 9.87 6.76 -15.49
CA GLU A 68 8.97 6.27 -16.53
C GLU A 68 8.46 4.87 -16.17
N GLY A 69 7.18 4.58 -16.42
CA GLY A 69 6.55 3.30 -16.05
C GLY A 69 6.17 3.13 -14.57
N LEU A 70 6.56 4.05 -13.68
CA LEU A 70 6.31 3.92 -12.24
C LEU A 70 4.85 4.22 -11.86
N VAL A 71 4.13 3.18 -11.42
CA VAL A 71 2.70 3.24 -11.04
C VAL A 71 2.48 3.33 -9.52
N GLY A 72 3.35 2.72 -8.72
CA GLY A 72 3.35 2.71 -7.27
C GLY A 72 4.78 2.84 -6.74
N LEU A 73 4.92 3.28 -5.49
CA LEU A 73 6.21 3.34 -4.83
C LEU A 73 6.05 3.29 -3.30
N THR A 74 6.57 2.23 -2.70
CA THR A 74 6.78 2.10 -1.26
C THR A 74 8.17 2.59 -0.88
N ARG A 75 8.24 3.57 0.02
CA ARG A 75 9.50 4.04 0.61
C ARG A 75 9.54 3.72 2.09
N PHE A 76 10.61 3.05 2.51
CA PHE A 76 10.96 2.88 3.91
C PHE A 76 12.04 3.87 4.32
N MET A 77 11.86 4.53 5.45
CA MET A 77 12.81 5.46 6.04
C MET A 77 12.99 5.11 7.51
N MET A 78 14.21 4.86 7.96
CA MET A 78 14.51 4.76 9.39
C MET A 78 14.42 6.17 10.00
N ALA A 79 13.61 6.33 11.03
CA ALA A 79 13.62 7.56 11.83
C ALA A 79 14.62 7.36 12.97
N ASP A 80 15.87 7.79 12.75
CA ASP A 80 16.88 7.80 13.80
C ASP A 80 16.57 8.93 14.80
N TYR A 81 15.87 8.58 15.88
CA TYR A 81 15.69 9.51 17.00
C TYR A 81 16.84 9.32 18.00
N LYS A 82 17.87 10.18 17.92
CA LYS A 82 18.83 10.33 19.01
C LYS A 82 18.21 11.20 20.11
N VAL A 83 17.58 10.59 21.10
CA VAL A 83 17.22 11.25 22.36
C VAL A 83 18.11 10.70 23.47
N GLY A 84 19.10 11.49 23.92
CA GLY A 84 19.79 11.23 25.18
C GLY A 84 20.75 10.03 25.24
N GLY A 85 21.29 9.55 24.11
CA GLY A 85 22.35 8.53 24.11
C GLY A 85 21.89 7.08 24.33
N ALA A 86 20.58 6.84 24.40
CA ALA A 86 20.02 5.50 24.22
C ALA A 86 19.56 5.35 22.76
N GLU A 87 19.98 4.28 22.09
CA GLU A 87 19.33 3.84 20.84
C GLU A 87 17.88 3.50 21.18
N VAL A 88 16.96 4.40 20.84
CA VAL A 88 15.55 4.05 20.75
C VAL A 88 15.44 3.29 19.44
N ASP A 89 15.05 2.01 19.47
CA ASP A 89 14.79 1.20 18.29
C ASP A 89 14.04 2.07 17.27
N GLY A 90 14.72 2.40 16.17
CA GLY A 90 14.22 3.36 15.20
C GLY A 90 12.89 2.86 14.66
N LEU A 91 11.79 3.56 14.98
CA LEU A 91 10.50 3.28 14.39
C LEU A 91 10.59 3.61 12.90
N GLY A 92 10.81 2.58 12.09
CA GLY A 92 10.81 2.69 10.65
C GLY A 92 9.49 3.29 10.17
N ARG A 93 9.55 4.12 9.13
CA ARG A 93 8.41 4.82 8.56
C ARG A 93 8.24 4.43 7.10
N HIS A 94 7.08 3.89 6.76
CA HIS A 94 6.64 3.68 5.38
C HIS A 94 5.76 4.82 4.88
N ILE A 95 5.97 5.16 3.61
CA ILE A 95 5.09 5.98 2.80
C ILE A 95 4.84 5.25 1.48
N VAL A 96 3.58 5.00 1.16
CA VAL A 96 3.16 4.47 -0.14
C VAL A 96 2.64 5.63 -1.00
N THR A 97 3.15 5.75 -2.22
CA THR A 97 2.72 6.77 -3.20
C THR A 97 2.23 6.09 -4.47
N PHE A 98 0.99 6.38 -4.86
CA PHE A 98 0.38 5.91 -6.11
C PHE A 98 0.37 7.03 -7.16
N TYR A 99 0.80 6.74 -8.38
CA TYR A 99 0.92 7.72 -9.46
C TYR A 99 -0.24 7.65 -10.45
N THR A 100 -1.17 8.60 -10.36
CA THR A 100 -2.45 8.54 -11.08
C THR A 100 -2.32 8.65 -12.59
N GLY A 101 -1.26 9.27 -13.11
CA GLY A 101 -1.05 9.42 -14.55
C GLY A 101 -0.97 8.09 -15.30
N LEU A 102 -0.36 7.06 -14.70
CA LEU A 102 -0.30 5.71 -15.28
C LEU A 102 -1.45 4.83 -14.79
N LEU A 103 -1.83 4.92 -13.51
CA LEU A 103 -2.95 4.14 -12.97
C LEU A 103 -4.27 4.40 -13.70
N SER A 104 -4.49 5.63 -14.19
CA SER A 104 -5.69 5.99 -14.97
C SER A 104 -5.83 5.23 -16.30
N ARG A 105 -4.77 4.57 -16.78
CA ARG A 105 -4.76 3.80 -18.04
C ARG A 105 -4.99 2.31 -17.82
N LEU A 106 -4.95 1.86 -16.57
CA LEU A 106 -5.10 0.47 -16.19
C LEU A 106 -6.53 0.18 -15.79
N SER A 107 -6.93 -1.08 -15.88
CA SER A 107 -8.21 -1.52 -15.34
C SER A 107 -8.21 -1.48 -13.80
N ASP A 108 -9.41 -1.46 -13.22
CA ASP A 108 -9.57 -1.47 -11.77
C ASP A 108 -8.92 -2.70 -11.10
N PRO A 109 -9.05 -3.93 -11.65
CA PRO A 109 -8.28 -5.09 -11.18
C PRO A 109 -6.77 -4.85 -11.17
N SER A 110 -6.19 -4.32 -12.24
CA SER A 110 -4.75 -4.02 -12.30
C SER A 110 -4.32 -3.00 -11.25
N VAL A 111 -5.16 -1.97 -11.00
CA VAL A 111 -4.90 -0.99 -9.93
C VAL A 111 -4.97 -1.64 -8.55
N VAL A 112 -5.91 -2.55 -8.30
CA VAL A 112 -5.99 -3.33 -7.06
C VAL A 112 -4.74 -4.20 -6.89
N ALA A 113 -4.24 -4.82 -7.97
CA ALA A 113 -2.99 -5.58 -7.96
C ALA A 113 -1.81 -4.73 -7.48
N ILE A 114 -1.66 -3.53 -8.03
CA ILE A 114 -0.61 -2.58 -7.65
C ILE A 114 -0.75 -2.18 -6.18
N ILE A 115 -1.97 -1.90 -5.71
CA ILE A 115 -2.21 -1.58 -4.30
C ILE A 115 -1.77 -2.73 -3.39
N ALA A 116 -2.20 -3.96 -3.70
CA ALA A 116 -1.84 -5.14 -2.93
C ALA A 116 -0.32 -5.37 -2.91
N HIS A 117 0.34 -5.19 -4.05
CA HIS A 117 1.79 -5.30 -4.20
C HIS A 117 2.54 -4.28 -3.34
N GLU A 118 2.15 -3.00 -3.34
CA GLU A 118 2.78 -1.98 -2.50
C GLU A 118 2.54 -2.22 -1.00
N LEU A 119 1.36 -2.71 -0.63
CA LEU A 119 1.07 -3.12 0.75
C LEU A 119 1.94 -4.33 1.16
N ALA A 120 2.16 -5.28 0.24
CA ALA A 120 3.04 -6.41 0.47
C ALA A 120 4.49 -5.97 0.69
N HIS A 121 4.99 -5.00 -0.09
CA HIS A 121 6.29 -4.38 0.15
C HIS A 121 6.39 -3.75 1.54
N ALA A 122 5.41 -2.93 1.93
CA ALA A 122 5.40 -2.29 3.24
C ALA A 122 5.37 -3.32 4.38
N TRP A 123 4.62 -4.41 4.21
CA TRP A 123 4.55 -5.51 5.17
C TRP A 123 5.89 -6.24 5.27
N LEU A 124 6.49 -6.65 4.14
CA LEU A 124 7.78 -7.34 4.10
C LEU A 124 8.89 -6.48 4.73
N ASN A 125 8.90 -5.18 4.48
CA ASN A 125 9.89 -4.29 5.08
C ASN A 125 9.77 -4.17 6.61
N GLU A 126 8.57 -4.32 7.18
CA GLU A 126 8.34 -4.28 8.63
C GLU A 126 8.69 -5.62 9.29
N TYR A 127 8.37 -6.74 8.61
CA TYR A 127 8.40 -8.07 9.23
C TYR A 127 9.52 -8.98 8.74
N VAL A 128 10.22 -8.64 7.65
CA VAL A 128 11.30 -9.43 7.05
C VAL A 128 12.57 -8.59 6.96
N ARG A 129 13.69 -9.14 7.47
CA ARG A 129 14.94 -8.39 7.54
C ARG A 129 15.53 -8.16 6.13
N PRO A 130 16.20 -7.02 5.86
CA PRO A 130 16.83 -6.75 4.57
C PRO A 130 17.81 -7.85 4.11
N GLU A 131 18.54 -8.46 5.06
CA GLU A 131 19.52 -9.52 4.78
C GLU A 131 18.88 -10.84 4.32
N GLU A 132 17.58 -11.02 4.60
CA GLU A 132 16.82 -12.23 4.31
C GLU A 132 16.19 -12.20 2.90
N SER A 133 16.20 -11.06 2.21
CA SER A 133 15.49 -10.89 0.94
C SER A 133 16.37 -10.35 -0.18
N ARG A 134 16.80 -11.25 -1.08
CA ARG A 134 17.52 -10.89 -2.32
C ARG A 134 16.58 -10.66 -3.51
N ARG A 135 15.27 -10.93 -3.36
CA ARG A 135 14.26 -10.89 -4.44
C ARG A 135 12.94 -10.22 -4.00
N ARG A 136 13.03 -9.03 -3.40
CA ARG A 136 11.89 -8.31 -2.80
C ARG A 136 10.68 -8.13 -3.71
N GLU A 137 10.88 -7.80 -4.98
CA GLU A 137 9.75 -7.66 -5.94
C GLU A 137 8.96 -8.96 -6.10
N ARG A 138 9.66 -10.09 -6.27
CA ARG A 138 9.01 -11.41 -6.40
C ARG A 138 8.33 -11.82 -5.10
N GLU A 139 8.91 -11.49 -3.96
CA GLU A 139 8.32 -11.80 -2.65
C GLU A 139 7.05 -10.97 -2.41
N ALA A 140 7.02 -9.72 -2.85
CA ALA A 140 5.81 -8.89 -2.81
C ALA A 140 4.69 -9.48 -3.67
N ASP A 141 4.99 -9.94 -4.89
CA ASP A 141 4.03 -10.62 -5.76
C ASP A 141 3.50 -11.91 -5.10
N ILE A 142 4.39 -12.77 -4.58
CA ILE A 142 4.00 -14.02 -3.90
C ILE A 142 3.13 -13.73 -2.68
N LEU A 143 3.43 -12.69 -1.92
CA LEU A 143 2.64 -12.32 -0.76
C LEU A 143 1.26 -11.77 -1.16
N ALA A 144 1.20 -10.94 -2.20
CA ALA A 144 -0.07 -10.47 -2.76
C ALA A 144 -0.92 -11.64 -3.31
N GLU A 145 -0.32 -12.63 -3.97
CA GLU A 145 -1.01 -13.87 -4.37
C GLU A 145 -1.57 -14.62 -3.15
N ARG A 146 -0.78 -14.75 -2.07
CA ARG A 146 -1.22 -15.38 -0.82
C ARG A 146 -2.35 -14.63 -0.11
N TRP A 147 -2.43 -13.31 -0.32
CA TRP A 147 -3.56 -12.50 0.12
C TRP A 147 -4.79 -12.63 -0.81
N GLY A 148 -4.69 -13.43 -1.86
CA GLY A 148 -5.82 -13.74 -2.75
C GLY A 148 -5.96 -12.79 -3.94
N PHE A 149 -4.90 -12.09 -4.35
CA PHE A 149 -4.92 -11.16 -5.49
C PHE A 149 -4.41 -11.76 -6.81
N GLY A 150 -4.44 -13.09 -6.95
CA GLY A 150 -3.90 -13.78 -8.13
C GLY A 150 -4.57 -13.38 -9.45
N GLU A 151 -5.89 -13.14 -9.44
CA GLU A 151 -6.63 -12.70 -10.64
C GLU A 151 -6.25 -11.26 -11.02
N GLU A 152 -6.13 -10.37 -10.04
CA GLU A 152 -5.70 -8.99 -10.25
C GLU A 152 -4.27 -8.90 -10.78
N LEU A 153 -3.35 -9.73 -10.26
CA LEU A 153 -1.97 -9.82 -10.74
C LEU A 153 -1.91 -10.34 -12.18
N ALA A 154 -2.75 -11.32 -12.54
CA ALA A 154 -2.87 -11.79 -13.92
C ALA A 154 -3.41 -10.69 -14.86
N ALA A 155 -4.41 -9.91 -14.41
CA ALA A 155 -4.92 -8.77 -15.16
C ALA A 155 -3.82 -7.72 -15.39
N LEU A 156 -3.07 -7.36 -14.34
CA LEU A 156 -1.94 -6.43 -14.45
C LEU A 156 -0.91 -6.94 -15.46
N ALA A 157 -0.51 -8.21 -15.37
CA ALA A 157 0.45 -8.82 -16.28
C ALA A 157 -0.03 -8.84 -17.75
N SER A 158 -1.34 -8.85 -17.99
CA SER A 158 -1.90 -8.78 -19.35
C SER A 158 -1.93 -7.35 -19.91
N GLU A 159 -1.96 -6.35 -19.04
CA GLU A 159 -2.02 -4.92 -19.39
C GLU A 159 -0.64 -4.26 -19.44
N THR A 160 0.37 -4.89 -18.83
CA THR A 160 1.75 -4.41 -18.82
C THR A 160 2.66 -5.41 -19.51
N GLU A 161 3.43 -4.97 -20.52
CA GLU A 161 4.51 -5.80 -21.04
C GLU A 161 5.55 -6.04 -19.92
N PRO A 162 6.07 -7.27 -19.74
CA PRO A 162 7.18 -7.49 -18.83
C PRO A 162 8.35 -6.63 -19.29
N VAL A 163 8.87 -5.78 -18.40
CA VAL A 163 10.11 -5.04 -18.66
C VAL A 163 11.18 -6.09 -18.92
N ALA A 164 11.65 -6.18 -20.16
CA ALA A 164 12.74 -7.09 -20.52
C ALA A 164 13.94 -6.76 -19.63
N SER A 165 14.28 -7.71 -18.76
CA SER A 165 15.45 -7.67 -17.87
C SER A 165 16.75 -7.74 -18.65
#